data_AF-A0A564W9Y1-F1
#
_entry.id   AF-A0A564W9Y1-F1
#
_cell.length_a   1.000
_cell.length_b   1.000
_cell.length_c   1.000
_cell.angle_alpha   90.00
_cell.angle_beta   90.00
_cell.angle_gamma   90.00
#
_symmetry.space_group_name_H-M   'P 1'
#
loop_
_entity.id
_entity.type
_entity.pdbx_description
1 polymer ?
#
loop_
_entity_poly.entity_id
_entity_poly.type
_entity_poly.pdbx_seq_one_letter_code
_entity_poly.pdbx_strand_id
1 'polypeptide(L)'
;MGEHLDESIFITGLGSALSISGGGLFAWAMGSGTLQPPLSHVLAICGAGCALAFWLLYRRYAGMLAASALPADDNDRAGYDELRESLAAGGAMAHFYAERLKRILDRVERFFGDAGMAEPTLFPRAFGLNTPAPLWSAPAFDRCLLLALVYPIATIFVIWVISGHVGPAEAALGLNPDVPGWRRLVVLWLASLAGFAAWRSVRNEGWRSCLWCIFSNMAGLSSIIGDTSNGIFCIIIAVNCMMLVLFYRISTRKTISGILSVGVVISCAAASVVSVAAAGIVGTVLGVIAGTILSFIGVIVFGVSANVIYASAREGGWYGRFLTFFGLLMLTACLCAAYGMARYPSWGLAGPLLVFLGLLTFINALFDWASLGLTRALLRRGLELKGWWPLALALIDAASAALIVALLAIAMVISVQSFDTLAVLGGGTAVLPLDPLFAGLRDPKTALEPEYWWIYVLFLTTLIPSLINLGIGGASMIQMLPLGHSWLLKKLPADKPVRTYDRTLIAVLLVSQGIGGMLLGFLVQAAIFWLVIGRIMALFGLGLLDMAEGIAALDLPARLLSLWLPG
;
A
#
# COMPACT_ATOMS: atom_id res chain seq x y z
N MET A 1 -17.54 19.36 -38.80
CA MET A 1 -17.87 18.09 -38.11
C MET A 1 -16.91 16.95 -38.49
N GLY A 2 -16.42 16.88 -39.74
CA GLY A 2 -15.43 15.88 -40.18
C GLY A 2 -14.04 16.01 -39.52
N GLU A 3 -13.46 17.22 -39.41
CA GLU A 3 -12.11 17.40 -38.82
C GLU A 3 -12.01 16.98 -37.34
N HIS A 4 -13.07 17.17 -36.55
CA HIS A 4 -13.07 16.77 -35.14
C HIS A 4 -13.14 15.25 -34.93
N LEU A 5 -13.74 14.50 -35.87
CA LEU A 5 -13.79 13.04 -35.81
C LEU A 5 -12.42 12.44 -36.13
N ASP A 6 -11.75 12.94 -37.17
CA ASP A 6 -10.40 12.48 -37.57
C ASP A 6 -9.35 12.77 -36.49
N GLU A 7 -9.43 13.92 -35.81
CA GLU A 7 -8.50 14.26 -34.73
C GLU A 7 -8.67 13.34 -33.51
N SER A 8 -9.90 12.99 -33.15
CA SER A 8 -10.19 12.08 -32.03
C SER A 8 -9.72 10.64 -32.30
N ILE A 9 -9.86 10.19 -33.55
CA ILE A 9 -9.42 8.86 -34.01
C ILE A 9 -7.90 8.80 -34.07
N PHE A 10 -7.25 9.86 -34.56
CA PHE A 10 -5.78 9.94 -34.62
C PHE A 10 -5.14 9.99 -33.23
N ILE A 11 -5.65 10.82 -32.31
CA ILE A 11 -5.12 10.94 -30.94
C ILE A 11 -5.31 9.62 -30.18
N THR A 12 -6.49 9.02 -30.27
CA THR A 12 -6.77 7.72 -29.64
C THR A 12 -5.96 6.60 -30.26
N GLY A 13 -5.82 6.59 -31.59
CA GLY A 13 -5.09 5.58 -32.36
C GLY A 13 -3.59 5.61 -32.11
N LEU A 14 -2.97 6.79 -32.19
CA LEU A 14 -1.52 6.95 -31.95
C LEU A 14 -1.16 6.68 -30.49
N GLY A 15 -1.96 7.19 -29.54
CA GLY A 15 -1.75 6.91 -28.12
C GLY A 15 -1.83 5.41 -27.81
N SER A 16 -2.81 4.72 -28.40
CA SER A 16 -2.95 3.27 -28.25
C SER A 16 -1.81 2.52 -28.93
N ALA A 17 -1.41 2.92 -30.14
CA ALA A 17 -0.30 2.31 -30.85
C ALA A 17 1.02 2.46 -30.09
N LEU A 18 1.33 3.64 -29.55
CA LEU A 18 2.55 3.88 -28.76
C LEU A 18 2.54 3.06 -27.45
N SER A 19 1.40 2.98 -26.77
CA SER A 19 1.25 2.15 -25.57
C SER A 19 1.40 0.65 -25.86
N ILE A 20 0.81 0.17 -26.96
CA ILE A 20 0.92 -1.24 -27.39
C ILE A 20 2.35 -1.55 -27.83
N SER A 21 2.99 -0.67 -28.61
CA SER A 21 4.37 -0.84 -29.10
C SER A 21 5.37 -0.80 -27.95
N GLY A 22 5.21 0.15 -27.02
CA GLY A 22 6.06 0.27 -25.84
C GLY A 22 5.89 -0.92 -24.89
N GLY A 23 4.65 -1.35 -24.65
CA GLY A 23 4.37 -2.55 -23.87
C GLY A 23 4.92 -3.82 -24.54
N GLY A 24 4.79 -3.94 -25.86
CA GLY A 24 5.29 -5.07 -26.64
C GLY A 24 6.82 -5.15 -26.70
N LEU A 25 7.51 -4.03 -26.90
CA LEU A 25 8.98 -3.97 -26.87
C LEU A 25 9.54 -4.26 -25.48
N PHE A 26 8.88 -3.77 -24.43
CA PHE A 26 9.25 -4.07 -23.05
C PHE A 26 9.05 -5.55 -22.74
N ALA A 27 7.89 -6.12 -23.10
CA ALA A 27 7.61 -7.54 -22.93
C ALA A 27 8.58 -8.42 -23.74
N TRP A 28 8.95 -8.00 -24.96
CA TRP A 28 9.92 -8.71 -25.80
C TRP A 28 11.34 -8.65 -25.24
N ALA A 29 11.81 -7.48 -24.81
CA ALA A 29 13.14 -7.32 -24.22
C ALA A 29 13.29 -8.18 -22.95
N MET A 30 12.25 -8.26 -22.13
CA MET A 30 12.23 -9.04 -20.88
C MET A 30 11.92 -10.53 -21.09
N GLY A 31 11.32 -10.90 -22.23
CA GLY A 31 11.01 -12.28 -22.61
C GLY A 31 12.15 -13.04 -23.31
N SER A 32 13.33 -12.41 -23.44
CA SER A 32 14.49 -12.96 -24.17
C SER A 32 15.22 -14.15 -23.49
N GLY A 33 14.60 -14.80 -22.50
CA GLY A 33 14.92 -16.17 -22.09
C GLY A 33 15.87 -16.34 -20.90
N THR A 34 16.31 -15.28 -20.24
CA THR A 34 17.26 -15.36 -19.11
C THR A 34 16.64 -15.21 -17.72
N LEU A 35 15.37 -14.83 -17.62
CA LEU A 35 14.69 -14.58 -16.34
C LEU A 35 13.73 -15.72 -16.02
N GLN A 36 13.65 -16.10 -14.74
CA GLN A 36 12.68 -17.10 -14.28
C GLN A 36 11.24 -16.68 -14.67
N PRO A 37 10.38 -17.63 -15.09
CA PRO A 37 9.01 -17.34 -15.53
C PRO A 37 8.21 -16.36 -14.64
N PRO A 38 8.17 -16.50 -13.30
CA PRO A 38 7.40 -15.59 -12.46
C PRO A 38 7.93 -14.14 -12.50
N LEU A 39 9.24 -13.94 -12.60
CA LEU A 39 9.83 -12.60 -12.69
C LEU A 39 9.44 -11.90 -14.01
N SER A 40 9.41 -12.66 -15.12
CA SER A 40 8.98 -12.13 -16.42
C SER A 40 7.53 -11.62 -16.40
N HIS A 41 6.65 -12.27 -15.64
CA HIS A 41 5.26 -11.85 -15.44
C HIS A 41 5.15 -10.57 -14.59
N VAL A 42 5.93 -10.44 -13.50
CA VAL A 42 6.00 -9.19 -12.71
C VAL A 42 6.37 -8.03 -13.63
N LEU A 43 7.41 -8.21 -14.43
CA LEU A 43 7.91 -7.20 -15.34
C LEU A 43 6.90 -6.85 -16.43
N ALA A 44 6.18 -7.84 -16.97
CA ALA A 44 5.09 -7.60 -17.92
C ALA A 44 3.96 -6.77 -17.29
N ILE A 45 3.57 -7.05 -16.04
CA ILE A 45 2.56 -6.27 -15.31
C ILE A 45 3.05 -4.85 -15.05
N CYS A 46 4.28 -4.67 -14.59
CA CYS A 46 4.89 -3.35 -14.43
C CYS A 46 4.91 -2.58 -15.76
N GLY A 47 5.31 -3.23 -16.85
CA GLY A 47 5.30 -2.65 -18.19
C GLY A 47 3.90 -2.23 -18.66
N ALA A 48 2.88 -3.07 -18.43
CA ALA A 48 1.49 -2.74 -18.73
C ALA A 48 0.98 -1.56 -17.88
N GLY A 49 1.33 -1.51 -16.60
CA GLY A 49 1.04 -0.39 -15.71
C GLY A 49 1.68 0.91 -16.17
N CYS A 50 2.95 0.87 -16.57
CA CYS A 50 3.67 2.01 -17.15
C CYS A 50 3.04 2.48 -18.46
N ALA A 51 2.64 1.56 -19.34
CA ALA A 51 1.98 1.88 -20.61
C ALA A 51 0.60 2.52 -20.42
N LEU A 52 -0.17 2.06 -19.42
CA LEU A 52 -1.44 2.67 -19.03
C LEU A 52 -1.23 4.06 -18.44
N ALA A 53 -0.25 4.23 -17.55
CA ALA A 53 0.09 5.53 -16.98
C ALA A 53 0.53 6.51 -18.07
N PHE A 54 1.36 6.06 -19.02
CA PHE A 54 1.75 6.83 -20.20
C PHE A 54 0.52 7.29 -21.00
N TRP A 55 -0.40 6.38 -21.31
CA TRP A 55 -1.61 6.68 -22.08
C TRP A 55 -2.50 7.71 -21.37
N LEU A 56 -2.73 7.55 -20.07
CA LEU A 56 -3.55 8.46 -19.27
C LEU A 56 -2.93 9.86 -19.18
N LEU A 57 -1.61 9.94 -18.95
CA LEU A 57 -0.89 11.20 -18.91
C LEU A 57 -0.86 11.86 -20.30
N TYR A 58 -0.64 11.09 -21.36
CA TYR A 58 -0.70 11.58 -22.74
C TYR A 58 -2.07 12.19 -23.04
N ARG A 59 -3.16 11.48 -22.75
CA ARG A 59 -4.52 11.99 -22.95
C ARG A 59 -4.76 13.27 -22.17
N ARG A 60 -4.26 13.35 -20.94
CA ARG A 60 -4.35 14.56 -20.11
C ARG A 60 -3.60 15.74 -20.74
N TYR A 61 -2.33 15.55 -21.14
CA TYR A 61 -1.54 16.62 -21.76
C TYR A 61 -2.10 17.02 -23.13
N ALA A 62 -2.54 16.07 -23.95
CA ALA A 62 -3.18 16.34 -25.23
C ALA A 62 -4.46 17.18 -25.04
N GLY A 63 -5.30 16.85 -24.05
CA GLY A 63 -6.48 17.63 -23.69
C GLY A 63 -6.14 19.05 -23.23
N MET A 64 -5.17 19.21 -22.33
CA MET A 64 -4.70 20.53 -21.88
C MET A 64 -4.15 21.36 -23.05
N LEU A 65 -3.42 20.76 -23.98
CA LEU A 65 -2.88 21.47 -25.15
C LEU A 65 -3.95 21.81 -26.19
N ALA A 66 -5.01 21.00 -26.31
CA ALA A 66 -6.15 21.30 -27.17
C ALA A 66 -6.93 22.53 -26.66
N ALA A 67 -7.02 22.70 -25.33
CA ALA A 67 -7.67 23.85 -24.70
C ALA A 67 -6.96 25.19 -24.99
N SER A 68 -5.75 25.20 -25.54
CA SER A 68 -5.08 26.43 -26.01
C SER A 68 -5.84 27.19 -27.10
N ALA A 69 -6.79 26.53 -27.77
CA ALA A 69 -7.66 27.15 -28.76
C ALA A 69 -8.87 27.90 -28.17
N LEU A 70 -9.15 27.71 -26.88
CA LEU A 70 -10.27 28.37 -26.20
C LEU A 70 -9.92 29.82 -25.83
N PRO A 71 -10.91 30.69 -25.63
CA PRO A 71 -10.73 32.03 -25.08
C PRO A 71 -10.01 32.03 -23.71
N ALA A 72 -9.28 33.11 -23.39
CA ALA A 72 -8.49 33.21 -22.17
C ALA A 72 -9.32 33.23 -20.87
N ASP A 73 -10.59 33.59 -20.96
CA ASP A 73 -11.58 33.59 -19.88
C ASP A 73 -12.25 32.23 -19.66
N ASP A 74 -11.94 31.23 -20.51
CA ASP A 74 -12.48 29.87 -20.38
C ASP A 74 -11.73 29.08 -19.30
N ASN A 75 -12.48 28.49 -18.37
CA ASN A 75 -11.93 27.65 -17.30
C ASN A 75 -11.15 26.45 -17.85
N ASP A 76 -11.51 25.93 -19.02
CA ASP A 76 -10.83 24.79 -19.63
C ASP A 76 -9.43 25.18 -20.16
N ARG A 77 -9.20 26.46 -20.47
CA ARG A 77 -7.89 27.00 -20.87
C ARG A 77 -6.94 27.22 -19.69
N ALA A 78 -7.46 27.36 -18.47
CA ALA A 78 -6.63 27.61 -17.29
C ALA A 78 -5.52 26.56 -17.10
N GLY A 79 -5.78 25.29 -17.44
CA GLY A 79 -4.76 24.24 -17.36
C GLY A 79 -3.61 24.38 -18.37
N TYR A 80 -3.89 24.95 -19.55
CA TYR A 80 -2.85 25.29 -20.52
C TYR A 80 -2.00 26.47 -20.04
N ASP A 81 -2.66 27.52 -19.55
CA ASP A 81 -1.98 28.72 -19.09
C ASP A 81 -1.12 28.43 -17.84
N GLU A 82 -1.61 27.62 -16.89
CA GLU A 82 -0.82 27.15 -15.73
C GLU A 82 0.40 26.33 -16.18
N LEU A 83 0.22 25.41 -17.14
CA LEU A 83 1.34 24.62 -17.66
C LEU A 83 2.39 25.53 -18.31
N ARG A 84 1.96 26.45 -19.17
CA ARG A 84 2.83 27.38 -19.88
C ARG A 84 3.53 28.33 -18.91
N GLU A 85 2.82 28.87 -17.93
CA GLU A 85 3.37 29.73 -16.89
C GLU A 85 4.41 28.95 -16.07
N SER A 86 4.12 27.72 -15.66
CA SER A 86 5.06 26.89 -14.91
C SER A 86 6.36 26.59 -15.68
N LEU A 87 6.28 26.48 -17.01
CA LEU A 87 7.44 26.33 -17.88
C LEU A 87 8.12 27.69 -18.12
N ALA A 88 7.36 28.75 -18.38
CA ALA A 88 7.90 30.07 -18.72
C ALA A 88 8.53 30.79 -17.52
N ALA A 89 8.07 30.47 -16.30
CA ALA A 89 8.59 31.01 -15.06
C ALA A 89 10.09 30.75 -14.86
N GLY A 90 10.72 29.87 -15.67
CA GLY A 90 12.16 29.89 -15.91
C GLY A 90 12.99 30.01 -14.64
N GLY A 91 12.85 29.03 -13.74
CA GLY A 91 13.51 29.02 -12.44
C GLY A 91 14.56 27.91 -12.33
N ALA A 92 15.45 28.03 -11.34
CA ALA A 92 16.32 26.91 -10.96
C ALA A 92 15.49 25.65 -10.68
N MET A 93 15.99 24.48 -11.07
CA MET A 93 15.44 23.13 -10.80
C MET A 93 14.72 22.98 -9.47
N ALA A 94 15.32 23.53 -8.42
CA ALA A 94 14.80 23.41 -7.08
C ALA A 94 13.49 24.21 -6.84
N HIS A 95 13.23 25.29 -7.58
CA HIS A 95 12.00 26.08 -7.45
C HIS A 95 10.78 25.31 -7.96
N PHE A 96 10.87 24.74 -9.16
CA PHE A 96 9.78 23.95 -9.75
C PHE A 96 9.53 22.65 -9.01
N TYR A 97 10.61 22.02 -8.53
CA TYR A 97 10.50 20.91 -7.59
C TYR A 97 9.77 21.33 -6.31
N ALA A 98 10.14 22.46 -5.70
CA ALA A 98 9.51 22.96 -4.48
C ALA A 98 8.01 23.23 -4.65
N GLU A 99 7.59 23.81 -5.78
CA GLU A 99 6.18 24.09 -6.05
C GLU A 99 5.36 22.80 -6.21
N ARG A 100 5.90 21.81 -6.94
CA ARG A 100 5.28 20.48 -7.08
C ARG A 100 5.21 19.75 -5.76
N LEU A 101 6.30 19.79 -5.00
CA LEU A 101 6.41 19.19 -3.69
C LEU A 101 5.35 19.75 -2.74
N LYS A 102 5.17 21.09 -2.69
CA LYS A 102 4.12 21.73 -1.90
C LYS A 102 2.72 21.21 -2.25
N ARG A 103 2.37 21.21 -3.54
CA ARG A 103 1.06 20.71 -4.01
C ARG A 103 0.81 19.25 -3.64
N ILE A 104 1.86 18.43 -3.63
CA ILE A 104 1.77 17.02 -3.30
C ILE A 104 1.63 16.81 -1.80
N LEU A 105 2.41 17.53 -0.97
CA LEU A 105 2.24 17.52 0.48
C LEU A 105 0.80 17.91 0.87
N ASP A 106 0.24 18.96 0.26
CA ASP A 106 -1.15 19.38 0.52
C ASP A 106 -2.20 18.34 0.07
N ARG A 107 -1.88 17.52 -0.96
CA ARG A 107 -2.73 16.39 -1.37
C ARG A 107 -2.60 15.21 -0.43
N VAL A 108 -1.39 14.92 0.02
CA VAL A 108 -1.09 13.87 0.98
C VAL A 108 -1.84 14.16 2.29
N GLU A 109 -1.81 15.40 2.80
CA GLU A 109 -2.55 15.78 4.01
C GLU A 109 -4.07 15.62 3.86
N ARG A 110 -4.62 15.96 2.69
CA ARG A 110 -6.04 15.70 2.40
C ARG A 110 -6.37 14.22 2.29
N PHE A 111 -5.48 13.42 1.71
CA PHE A 111 -5.64 11.98 1.59
C PHE A 111 -5.61 11.28 2.96
N PHE A 112 -4.67 11.68 3.83
CA PHE A 112 -4.57 11.16 5.20
C PHE A 112 -5.63 11.78 6.14
N GLY A 113 -6.35 12.81 5.69
CA GLY A 113 -7.45 13.42 6.43
C GLY A 113 -6.99 14.29 7.60
N ASP A 114 -5.75 14.77 7.55
CA ASP A 114 -5.12 15.62 8.56
C ASP A 114 -4.79 17.03 8.06
N ALA A 115 -5.33 17.41 6.90
CA ALA A 115 -5.34 18.80 6.44
C ALA A 115 -5.95 19.72 7.52
N GLY A 116 -5.19 20.72 7.97
CA GLY A 116 -5.58 21.64 9.04
C GLY A 116 -5.32 21.14 10.47
N MET A 117 -4.75 19.94 10.65
CA MET A 117 -4.43 19.37 11.98
C MET A 117 -3.00 19.69 12.43
N ALA A 118 -2.49 20.86 12.07
CA ALA A 118 -1.11 21.25 12.34
C ALA A 118 -0.82 21.43 13.84
N GLU A 119 -1.74 21.98 14.63
CA GLU A 119 -1.55 22.17 16.08
C GLU A 119 -1.69 20.89 16.93
N PRO A 120 -2.70 20.01 16.72
CA PRO A 120 -2.88 18.82 17.54
C PRO A 120 -1.96 17.63 17.19
N THR A 121 -1.02 17.78 16.25
CA THR A 121 -0.07 16.73 15.87
C THR A 121 1.08 16.61 16.86
N LEU A 122 1.76 15.46 16.89
CA LEU A 122 3.01 15.35 17.63
C LEU A 122 4.10 16.16 16.91
N PHE A 123 4.84 16.96 17.69
CA PHE A 123 5.97 17.79 17.25
C PHE A 123 5.70 18.66 16.02
N PRO A 124 4.71 19.57 16.04
CA PRO A 124 4.30 20.37 14.88
C PRO A 124 5.41 21.21 14.23
N ARG A 125 6.47 21.49 15.00
CA ARG A 125 7.63 22.30 14.60
C ARG A 125 8.95 21.51 14.59
N ALA A 126 8.88 20.17 14.46
CA ALA A 126 10.06 19.32 14.41
C ALA A 126 11.03 19.78 13.31
N PHE A 127 12.33 19.49 13.48
CA PHE A 127 13.39 19.89 12.56
C PHE A 127 13.48 21.41 12.32
N GLY A 128 13.02 22.21 13.29
CA GLY A 128 13.12 23.67 13.25
C GLY A 128 12.14 24.34 12.28
N LEU A 129 11.02 23.68 11.97
CA LEU A 129 9.97 24.25 11.13
C LEU A 129 9.41 25.54 11.76
N ASN A 130 9.37 26.60 10.95
CA ASN A 130 8.79 27.89 11.34
C ASN A 130 7.26 27.85 11.31
N THR A 131 6.71 27.15 10.31
CA THR A 131 5.27 26.95 10.12
C THR A 131 4.86 25.58 10.69
N PRO A 132 3.87 25.53 11.60
CA PRO A 132 3.41 24.25 12.14
C PRO A 132 2.79 23.41 11.03
N ALA A 133 3.04 22.10 11.05
CA ALA A 133 2.55 21.19 10.03
C ALA A 133 2.05 19.87 10.64
N PRO A 134 1.07 19.19 10.02
CA PRO A 134 0.59 17.88 10.47
C PRO A 134 1.61 16.78 10.12
N LEU A 135 2.59 16.55 10.99
CA LEU A 135 3.68 15.59 10.78
C LEU A 135 3.26 14.17 11.19
N TRP A 136 3.15 13.93 12.49
CA TRP A 136 2.73 12.66 13.10
C TRP A 136 1.36 12.80 13.75
N SER A 137 0.33 12.80 12.90
CA SER A 137 -1.06 13.01 13.32
C SER A 137 -1.80 11.69 13.55
N ALA A 138 -2.81 11.70 14.41
CA ALA A 138 -3.67 10.54 14.66
C ALA A 138 -4.47 10.09 13.40
N PRO A 139 -5.05 11.00 12.58
CA PRO A 139 -5.69 10.59 11.33
C PRO A 139 -4.71 9.94 10.34
N ALA A 140 -3.46 10.43 10.30
CA ALA A 140 -2.44 9.81 9.46
C ALA A 140 -2.13 8.38 9.91
N PHE A 141 -1.99 8.15 11.22
CA PHE A 141 -1.75 6.80 11.77
C PHE A 141 -2.89 5.83 11.43
N ASP A 142 -4.14 6.23 11.63
CA ASP A 142 -5.33 5.41 11.30
C ASP A 142 -5.39 5.03 9.82
N ARG A 143 -4.95 5.94 8.94
CA ARG A 143 -4.84 5.68 7.49
C ARG A 143 -3.66 4.81 7.12
N CYS A 144 -2.49 4.99 7.76
CA CYS A 144 -1.35 4.07 7.61
C CYS A 144 -1.76 2.65 8.00
N LEU A 145 -2.53 2.49 9.07
CA LEU A 145 -3.02 1.18 9.50
C LEU A 145 -3.99 0.55 8.49
N LEU A 146 -4.88 1.34 7.87
CA LEU A 146 -5.73 0.86 6.79
C LEU A 146 -4.89 0.42 5.57
N LEU A 147 -3.89 1.21 5.18
CA LEU A 147 -2.99 0.86 4.08
C LEU A 147 -2.18 -0.40 4.40
N ALA A 148 -1.67 -0.51 5.62
CA ALA A 148 -0.92 -1.65 6.12
C ALA A 148 -1.74 -2.94 6.24
N LEU A 149 -3.06 -2.83 6.24
CA LEU A 149 -3.96 -3.99 6.11
C LEU A 149 -4.21 -4.34 4.64
N VAL A 150 -4.39 -3.33 3.78
CA VAL A 150 -4.78 -3.53 2.38
C VAL A 150 -3.63 -4.04 1.52
N TYR A 151 -2.42 -3.49 1.67
CA TYR A 151 -1.33 -3.86 0.78
C TYR A 151 -0.86 -5.32 0.98
N PRO A 152 -0.75 -5.90 2.19
CA PRO A 152 -0.35 -7.30 2.33
C PRO A 152 -1.34 -8.25 1.65
N ILE A 153 -2.64 -8.01 1.84
CA ILE A 153 -3.69 -8.77 1.16
C ILE A 153 -3.53 -8.65 -0.35
N ALA A 154 -3.45 -7.42 -0.87
CA ALA A 154 -3.26 -7.20 -2.30
C ALA A 154 -1.98 -7.88 -2.83
N THR A 155 -0.91 -7.84 -2.05
CA THR A 155 0.39 -8.45 -2.36
C THR A 155 0.28 -9.96 -2.45
N ILE A 156 -0.34 -10.62 -1.47
CA ILE A 156 -0.57 -12.06 -1.45
C ILE A 156 -1.33 -12.49 -2.71
N PHE A 157 -2.43 -11.80 -3.04
CA PHE A 157 -3.19 -12.10 -4.25
C PHE A 157 -2.39 -11.87 -5.54
N VAL A 158 -1.61 -10.79 -5.63
CA VAL A 158 -0.78 -10.48 -6.80
C VAL A 158 0.33 -11.52 -6.97
N ILE A 159 1.04 -11.89 -5.89
CA ILE A 159 2.08 -12.92 -5.91
C ILE A 159 1.48 -14.25 -6.34
N TRP A 160 0.33 -14.65 -5.80
CA TRP A 160 -0.35 -15.88 -6.18
C TRP A 160 -0.79 -15.87 -7.65
N VAL A 161 -1.36 -14.77 -8.15
CA VAL A 161 -1.74 -14.64 -9.57
C VAL A 161 -0.54 -14.80 -10.50
N ILE A 162 0.62 -14.28 -10.10
CA ILE A 162 1.83 -14.30 -10.91
C ILE A 162 2.53 -15.65 -10.84
N SER A 163 2.83 -16.12 -9.63
CA SER A 163 3.70 -17.28 -9.39
C SER A 163 2.93 -18.59 -9.24
N GLY A 164 1.72 -18.55 -8.69
CA GLY A 164 0.95 -19.74 -8.31
C GLY A 164 1.43 -20.34 -7.00
N HIS A 165 2.45 -19.74 -6.38
CA HIS A 165 2.94 -20.16 -5.08
C HIS A 165 1.89 -19.88 -4.00
N VAL A 166 1.82 -20.79 -3.02
CA VAL A 166 0.93 -20.71 -1.87
C VAL A 166 1.75 -21.00 -0.63
N GLY A 167 2.02 -19.96 0.17
CA GLY A 167 2.60 -20.07 1.50
C GLY A 167 1.53 -20.13 2.59
N PRO A 168 1.92 -20.03 3.87
CA PRO A 168 0.99 -20.10 4.99
C PRO A 168 -0.12 -19.03 4.97
N ALA A 169 0.21 -17.82 4.51
CA ALA A 169 -0.74 -16.71 4.43
C ALA A 169 -1.74 -16.91 3.28
N GLU A 170 -1.24 -17.31 2.10
CA GLU A 170 -2.04 -17.67 0.93
C GLU A 170 -3.02 -18.80 1.25
N ALA A 171 -2.53 -19.85 1.91
CA ALA A 171 -3.33 -21.00 2.31
C ALA A 171 -4.42 -20.61 3.33
N ALA A 172 -4.10 -19.74 4.28
CA ALA A 172 -5.08 -19.24 5.25
C ALA A 172 -6.15 -18.32 4.61
N LEU A 173 -5.84 -17.69 3.47
CA LEU A 173 -6.80 -17.00 2.61
C LEU A 173 -7.52 -17.93 1.63
N GLY A 174 -7.23 -19.23 1.67
CA GLY A 174 -7.84 -20.28 0.84
C GLY A 174 -7.38 -20.28 -0.61
N LEU A 175 -6.22 -19.72 -0.91
CA LEU A 175 -5.61 -19.79 -2.23
C LEU A 175 -5.02 -21.20 -2.46
N ASN A 176 -5.20 -21.73 -3.67
CA ASN A 176 -4.77 -23.07 -4.04
C ASN A 176 -3.65 -22.99 -5.12
N PRO A 177 -2.53 -23.73 -4.98
CA PRO A 177 -1.47 -23.74 -5.98
C PRO A 177 -1.86 -24.36 -7.32
N ASP A 178 -2.83 -25.28 -7.35
CA ASP A 178 -3.20 -26.08 -8.54
C ASP A 178 -4.14 -25.33 -9.52
N VAL A 179 -4.28 -24.02 -9.37
CA VAL A 179 -5.20 -23.20 -10.17
C VAL A 179 -4.53 -22.68 -11.45
N PRO A 180 -5.09 -22.94 -12.64
CA PRO A 180 -4.60 -22.39 -13.91
C PRO A 180 -4.50 -20.86 -13.88
N GLY A 181 -3.44 -20.28 -14.47
CA GLY A 181 -3.14 -18.84 -14.37
C GLY A 181 -4.28 -17.90 -14.78
N TRP A 182 -5.05 -18.24 -15.82
CA TRP A 182 -6.20 -17.43 -16.24
C TRP A 182 -7.34 -17.42 -15.18
N ARG A 183 -7.54 -18.53 -14.46
CA ARG A 183 -8.51 -18.59 -13.35
C ARG A 183 -8.05 -17.74 -12.19
N ARG A 184 -6.74 -17.72 -11.89
CA ARG A 184 -6.18 -16.83 -10.86
C ARG A 184 -6.46 -15.36 -11.16
N LEU A 185 -6.32 -14.94 -12.41
CA LEU A 185 -6.67 -13.59 -12.86
C LEU A 185 -8.17 -13.28 -12.68
N VAL A 186 -9.06 -14.23 -12.99
CA VAL A 186 -10.51 -14.09 -12.78
C VAL A 186 -10.83 -13.94 -11.29
N VAL A 187 -10.20 -14.73 -10.42
CA VAL A 187 -10.35 -14.62 -8.96
C VAL A 187 -9.94 -13.25 -8.46
N LEU A 188 -8.76 -12.75 -8.88
CA LEU A 188 -8.30 -11.41 -8.53
C LEU A 188 -9.28 -10.32 -9.01
N TRP A 189 -9.78 -10.44 -10.24
CA TRP A 189 -10.74 -9.48 -10.80
C TRP A 189 -12.05 -9.47 -10.02
N LEU A 190 -12.60 -10.63 -9.70
CA LEU A 190 -13.83 -10.76 -8.90
C LEU A 190 -13.65 -10.28 -7.46
N ALA A 191 -12.50 -10.57 -6.84
CA ALA A 191 -12.16 -10.03 -5.52
C ALA A 191 -12.05 -8.49 -5.55
N SER A 192 -11.42 -7.93 -6.58
CA SER A 192 -11.32 -6.48 -6.79
C SER A 192 -12.69 -5.85 -7.01
N LEU A 193 -13.55 -6.51 -7.79
CA LEU A 193 -14.92 -6.07 -8.05
C LEU A 193 -15.78 -6.13 -6.78
N ALA A 194 -15.62 -7.17 -5.96
CA ALA A 194 -16.25 -7.28 -4.65
C ALA A 194 -15.78 -6.15 -3.72
N GLY A 195 -14.47 -5.88 -3.63
CA GLY A 195 -13.93 -4.77 -2.86
C GLY A 195 -14.46 -3.41 -3.32
N PHE A 196 -14.52 -3.17 -4.64
CA PHE A 196 -15.10 -1.96 -5.22
C PHE A 196 -16.61 -1.83 -4.92
N ALA A 197 -17.36 -2.92 -5.02
CA ALA A 197 -18.78 -2.96 -4.72
C ALA A 197 -19.04 -2.72 -3.23
N ALA A 198 -18.23 -3.30 -2.33
CA ALA A 198 -18.27 -3.01 -0.91
C ALA A 198 -17.99 -1.52 -0.64
N TRP A 199 -16.94 -0.96 -1.24
CA TRP A 199 -16.62 0.47 -1.15
C TRP A 199 -17.75 1.37 -1.70
N ARG A 200 -18.42 0.96 -2.77
CA ARG A 200 -19.59 1.67 -3.31
C ARG A 200 -20.80 1.54 -2.39
N SER A 201 -21.03 0.38 -1.78
CA SER A 201 -22.08 0.17 -0.78
C SER A 201 -21.90 1.15 0.39
N VAL A 202 -20.67 1.27 0.87
CA VAL A 202 -20.20 2.16 1.93
C VAL A 202 -20.44 3.65 1.63
N ARG A 203 -20.34 4.07 0.35
CA ARG A 203 -20.49 5.48 -0.06
C ARG A 203 -21.90 5.89 -0.46
N ASN A 204 -22.80 4.95 -0.70
CA ASN A 204 -24.18 5.23 -1.07
C ASN A 204 -25.11 5.08 0.14
N GLU A 205 -26.29 5.70 0.07
CA GLU A 205 -27.34 5.59 1.07
C GLU A 205 -28.57 4.87 0.51
N GLY A 206 -29.44 4.37 1.39
CA GLY A 206 -30.70 3.72 1.02
C GLY A 206 -30.55 2.43 0.18
N TRP A 207 -31.46 2.23 -0.77
CA TRP A 207 -31.55 1.00 -1.57
C TRP A 207 -30.33 0.76 -2.47
N ARG A 208 -29.68 1.83 -2.98
CA ARG A 208 -28.48 1.71 -3.84
C ARG A 208 -27.33 1.05 -3.09
N SER A 209 -27.15 1.40 -1.82
CA SER A 209 -26.17 0.74 -0.96
C SER A 209 -26.47 -0.75 -0.81
N CYS A 210 -27.76 -1.12 -0.67
CA CYS A 210 -28.16 -2.53 -0.55
C CYS A 210 -27.81 -3.32 -1.81
N LEU A 211 -28.09 -2.77 -2.99
CA LEU A 211 -27.71 -3.41 -4.25
C LEU A 211 -26.20 -3.60 -4.40
N TRP A 212 -25.40 -2.58 -4.05
CA TRP A 212 -23.95 -2.72 -4.07
C TRP A 212 -23.44 -3.76 -3.05
N CYS A 213 -24.09 -3.89 -1.89
CA CYS A 213 -23.79 -4.94 -0.92
C CYS A 213 -24.10 -6.33 -1.49
N ILE A 214 -25.29 -6.53 -2.07
CA ILE A 214 -25.68 -7.79 -2.71
C ILE A 214 -24.69 -8.14 -3.82
N PHE A 215 -24.38 -7.18 -4.70
CA PHE A 215 -23.44 -7.36 -5.78
C PHE A 215 -22.03 -7.72 -5.29
N SER A 216 -21.55 -7.08 -4.21
CA SER A 216 -20.28 -7.43 -3.57
C SER A 216 -20.25 -8.88 -3.12
N ASN A 217 -21.33 -9.38 -2.53
CA ASN A 217 -21.43 -10.77 -2.07
C ASN A 217 -21.49 -11.74 -3.25
N MET A 218 -22.27 -11.42 -4.30
CA MET A 218 -22.33 -12.26 -5.49
C MET A 218 -20.98 -12.35 -6.20
N ALA A 219 -20.26 -11.23 -6.33
CA ALA A 219 -18.91 -11.22 -6.91
C ALA A 219 -17.92 -12.06 -6.08
N GLY A 220 -17.96 -11.92 -4.74
CA GLY A 220 -17.14 -12.71 -3.82
C GLY A 220 -17.46 -14.21 -3.82
N LEU A 221 -18.73 -14.59 -3.98
CA LEU A 221 -19.14 -16.00 -4.13
C LEU A 221 -18.78 -16.58 -5.50
N SER A 222 -18.69 -15.74 -6.54
CA SER A 222 -18.40 -16.18 -7.90
C SER A 222 -16.92 -16.45 -8.16
N SER A 223 -16.01 -15.94 -7.33
CA SER A 223 -14.56 -16.24 -7.44
C SER A 223 -14.22 -17.70 -7.07
N ILE A 224 -15.23 -18.52 -6.79
CA ILE A 224 -15.13 -19.82 -6.13
C ILE A 224 -15.46 -20.99 -7.07
N ILE A 225 -15.77 -20.75 -8.35
CA ILE A 225 -16.23 -21.78 -9.31
C ILE A 225 -15.09 -22.71 -9.79
N GLY A 226 -14.09 -23.00 -8.95
CA GLY A 226 -12.89 -23.77 -9.30
C GLY A 226 -12.71 -25.09 -8.57
N ASP A 227 -13.17 -25.25 -7.32
CA ASP A 227 -12.83 -26.42 -6.50
C ASP A 227 -13.92 -26.75 -5.47
N THR A 228 -14.42 -27.99 -5.50
CA THR A 228 -15.64 -28.42 -4.77
C THR A 228 -15.36 -28.80 -3.31
N SER A 229 -14.08 -28.81 -2.89
CA SER A 229 -13.64 -29.35 -1.60
C SER A 229 -13.67 -28.38 -0.42
N ASN A 230 -13.91 -27.07 -0.63
CA ASN A 230 -13.79 -26.03 0.41
C ASN A 230 -15.06 -25.18 0.67
N GLY A 231 -16.25 -25.71 0.40
CA GLY A 231 -17.53 -24.96 0.50
C GLY A 231 -17.81 -24.28 1.87
N ILE A 232 -17.23 -24.75 2.97
CA ILE A 232 -17.36 -24.16 4.31
C ILE A 232 -16.54 -22.85 4.44
N PHE A 233 -15.34 -22.81 3.85
CA PHE A 233 -14.47 -21.64 3.87
C PHE A 233 -15.06 -20.49 3.03
N CYS A 234 -15.76 -20.83 1.96
CA CYS A 234 -16.46 -19.91 1.06
C CYS A 234 -17.63 -19.18 1.75
N ILE A 235 -18.36 -19.89 2.60
CA ILE A 235 -19.40 -19.31 3.45
C ILE A 235 -18.77 -18.37 4.47
N ILE A 236 -17.64 -18.76 5.07
CA ILE A 236 -16.93 -17.92 6.05
C ILE A 236 -16.45 -16.62 5.40
N ILE A 237 -15.82 -16.63 4.22
CA ILE A 237 -15.38 -15.38 3.55
C ILE A 237 -16.58 -14.53 3.11
N ALA A 238 -17.60 -15.11 2.48
CA ALA A 238 -18.77 -14.35 2.06
C ALA A 238 -19.52 -13.74 3.25
N VAL A 239 -19.66 -14.49 4.35
CA VAL A 239 -20.25 -13.98 5.59
C VAL A 239 -19.33 -12.94 6.22
N ASN A 240 -18.00 -13.08 6.21
CA ASN A 240 -17.07 -12.05 6.72
C ASN A 240 -17.09 -10.77 5.88
N CYS A 241 -17.21 -10.86 4.56
CA CYS A 241 -17.41 -9.70 3.69
C CYS A 241 -18.77 -9.03 3.94
N MET A 242 -19.85 -9.82 4.10
CA MET A 242 -21.16 -9.32 4.50
C MET A 242 -21.11 -8.67 5.90
N MET A 243 -20.37 -9.26 6.83
CA MET A 243 -20.14 -8.75 8.19
C MET A 243 -19.40 -7.42 8.17
N LEU A 244 -18.36 -7.27 7.37
CA LEU A 244 -17.58 -6.04 7.26
C LEU A 244 -18.45 -4.89 6.70
N VAL A 245 -19.33 -5.19 5.74
CA VAL A 245 -20.28 -4.23 5.16
C VAL A 245 -21.42 -3.88 6.14
N LEU A 246 -21.95 -4.84 6.90
CA LEU A 246 -22.96 -4.61 7.94
C LEU A 246 -22.39 -3.84 9.14
N PHE A 247 -21.18 -4.19 9.59
CA PHE A 247 -20.43 -3.48 10.63
C PHE A 247 -20.24 -2.01 10.23
N TYR A 248 -19.81 -1.76 9.00
CA TYR A 248 -19.67 -0.42 8.46
C TYR A 248 -20.98 0.38 8.48
N ARG A 249 -22.13 -0.26 8.25
CA ARG A 249 -23.44 0.41 8.28
C ARG A 249 -23.91 0.80 9.67
N ILE A 250 -23.63 -0.04 10.68
CA ILE A 250 -23.97 0.27 12.07
C ILE A 250 -23.04 1.37 12.60
N SER A 251 -21.82 1.46 12.05
CA SER A 251 -20.88 2.53 12.32
C SER A 251 -21.36 3.87 11.73
N THR A 252 -21.90 4.75 12.58
CA THR A 252 -22.63 5.99 12.27
C THR A 252 -21.85 7.11 11.54
N ARG A 253 -20.64 6.87 11.01
CA ARG A 253 -19.85 7.91 10.30
C ARG A 253 -19.18 7.36 9.04
N LYS A 254 -19.24 8.15 7.96
CA LYS A 254 -18.73 7.90 6.59
C LYS A 254 -17.19 7.74 6.47
N THR A 255 -16.47 7.39 7.53
CA THR A 255 -15.00 7.23 7.52
C THR A 255 -14.61 5.79 7.82
N ILE A 256 -13.92 5.13 6.89
CA ILE A 256 -13.27 3.84 7.13
C ILE A 256 -12.06 4.08 8.01
N SER A 257 -12.07 3.55 9.23
CA SER A 257 -10.93 3.58 10.16
C SER A 257 -10.10 2.31 10.02
N GLY A 258 -8.78 2.45 9.90
CA GLY A 258 -7.86 1.33 9.86
C GLY A 258 -7.83 0.55 11.17
N ILE A 259 -7.95 1.24 12.31
CA ILE A 259 -7.85 0.58 13.62
C ILE A 259 -9.03 -0.33 13.92
N LEU A 260 -10.23 0.09 13.51
CA LEU A 260 -11.42 -0.76 13.58
C LEU A 260 -11.31 -1.94 12.61
N SER A 261 -10.70 -1.73 11.44
CA SER A 261 -10.52 -2.81 10.44
C SER A 261 -9.61 -3.91 10.96
N VAL A 262 -8.48 -3.56 11.59
CA VAL A 262 -7.57 -4.54 12.23
C VAL A 262 -8.27 -5.24 13.40
N GLY A 263 -9.01 -4.51 14.23
CA GLY A 263 -9.78 -5.10 15.33
C GLY A 263 -10.84 -6.11 14.84
N VAL A 264 -11.51 -5.83 13.72
CA VAL A 264 -12.42 -6.78 13.08
C VAL A 264 -11.67 -8.01 12.60
N VAL A 265 -10.50 -7.87 11.97
CA VAL A 265 -9.69 -9.02 11.52
C VAL A 265 -9.29 -9.92 12.70
N ILE A 266 -8.81 -9.36 13.81
CA ILE A 266 -8.48 -10.13 15.02
C ILE A 266 -9.72 -10.84 15.55
N SER A 267 -10.86 -10.13 15.58
CA SER A 267 -12.14 -10.69 16.02
C SER A 267 -12.63 -11.82 15.09
N CYS A 268 -12.44 -11.69 13.78
CA CYS A 268 -12.76 -12.69 12.76
C CYS A 268 -11.87 -13.93 12.90
N ALA A 269 -10.57 -13.75 13.19
CA ALA A 269 -9.67 -14.87 13.48
C ALA A 269 -10.11 -15.63 14.74
N ALA A 270 -10.44 -14.93 15.82
CA ALA A 270 -11.00 -15.53 17.04
C ALA A 270 -12.32 -16.27 16.79
N ALA A 271 -13.22 -15.64 16.03
CA ALA A 271 -14.48 -16.20 15.57
C ALA A 271 -14.32 -17.50 14.77
N SER A 272 -13.33 -17.56 13.87
CA SER A 272 -13.06 -18.76 13.08
C SER A 272 -12.69 -19.95 13.96
N VAL A 273 -11.93 -19.70 15.04
CA VAL A 273 -11.56 -20.74 16.01
C VAL A 273 -12.76 -21.26 16.79
N VAL A 274 -13.62 -20.35 17.27
CA VAL A 274 -14.87 -20.72 17.97
C VAL A 274 -15.78 -21.56 17.06
N SER A 275 -15.87 -21.18 15.78
CA SER A 275 -16.72 -21.87 14.81
C SER A 275 -16.22 -23.28 14.48
N VAL A 276 -14.91 -23.46 14.32
CA VAL A 276 -14.30 -24.79 14.10
C VAL A 276 -14.36 -25.64 15.36
N ALA A 277 -14.14 -25.06 16.55
CA ALA A 277 -14.27 -25.76 17.82
C ALA A 277 -15.71 -26.25 18.05
N ALA A 278 -16.71 -25.42 17.75
CA ALA A 278 -18.12 -25.80 17.82
C ALA A 278 -18.47 -26.93 16.83
N ALA A 279 -17.86 -26.93 15.65
CA ALA A 279 -18.00 -28.01 14.67
C ALA A 279 -17.43 -29.34 15.20
N GLY A 280 -16.28 -29.30 15.87
CA GLY A 280 -15.65 -30.48 16.48
C GLY A 280 -16.43 -31.06 17.67
N ILE A 281 -17.15 -30.23 18.42
CA ILE A 281 -17.95 -30.68 19.58
C ILE A 281 -19.28 -31.31 19.15
N VAL A 282 -19.99 -30.69 18.20
CA VAL A 282 -21.36 -31.10 17.85
C VAL A 282 -21.38 -32.03 16.63
N GLY A 283 -20.32 -32.08 15.82
CA GLY A 283 -20.20 -32.97 14.65
C GLY A 283 -21.26 -32.74 13.57
N THR A 284 -22.08 -31.70 13.67
CA THR A 284 -23.20 -31.42 12.77
C THR A 284 -23.10 -30.03 12.16
N VAL A 285 -23.73 -29.85 11.00
CA VAL A 285 -23.92 -28.56 10.32
C VAL A 285 -24.51 -27.50 11.26
N LEU A 286 -25.33 -27.90 12.23
CA LEU A 286 -25.93 -27.00 13.23
C LEU A 286 -24.90 -26.43 14.20
N GLY A 287 -23.86 -27.19 14.58
CA GLY A 287 -22.76 -26.68 15.41
C GLY A 287 -21.93 -25.61 14.71
N VAL A 288 -21.67 -25.80 13.41
CA VAL A 288 -21.01 -24.80 12.55
C VAL A 288 -21.85 -23.52 12.48
N ILE A 289 -23.16 -23.65 12.24
CA ILE A 289 -24.09 -22.50 12.14
C ILE A 289 -24.13 -21.74 13.47
N ALA A 290 -24.32 -22.43 14.60
CA ALA A 290 -24.38 -21.80 15.91
C ALA A 290 -23.08 -21.11 16.30
N GLY A 291 -21.92 -21.77 16.07
CA GLY A 291 -20.60 -21.19 16.31
C GLY A 291 -20.35 -19.94 15.46
N THR A 292 -20.80 -19.95 14.20
CA THR A 292 -20.69 -18.81 13.29
C THR A 292 -21.58 -17.65 13.74
N ILE A 293 -22.80 -17.91 14.22
CA ILE A 293 -23.71 -16.87 14.73
C ILE A 293 -23.19 -16.24 16.02
N LEU A 294 -22.69 -17.02 16.98
CA LEU A 294 -22.13 -16.47 18.22
C LEU A 294 -20.90 -15.61 17.96
N SER A 295 -20.03 -16.11 17.08
CA SER A 295 -18.87 -15.38 16.58
C SER A 295 -19.26 -14.06 15.93
N PHE A 296 -20.31 -14.06 15.09
CA PHE A 296 -20.87 -12.89 14.44
C PHE A 296 -21.35 -11.83 15.43
N ILE A 297 -22.10 -12.24 16.46
CA ILE A 297 -22.56 -11.32 17.51
C ILE A 297 -21.36 -10.69 18.22
N GLY A 298 -20.32 -11.47 18.52
CA GLY A 298 -19.09 -10.97 19.12
C GLY A 298 -18.40 -9.90 18.27
N VAL A 299 -18.19 -10.16 16.98
CA VAL A 299 -17.55 -9.19 16.05
C VAL A 299 -18.37 -7.91 15.93
N ILE A 300 -19.71 -8.02 15.83
CA ILE A 300 -20.59 -6.84 15.75
C ILE A 300 -20.56 -6.04 17.04
N VAL A 301 -20.73 -6.68 18.19
CA VAL A 301 -20.73 -6.00 19.48
C VAL A 301 -19.40 -5.28 19.67
N PHE A 302 -18.28 -5.98 19.46
CA PHE A 302 -16.95 -5.39 19.54
C PHE A 302 -16.80 -4.21 18.60
N GLY A 303 -17.12 -4.39 17.32
CA GLY A 303 -16.99 -3.35 16.31
C GLY A 303 -17.84 -2.13 16.65
N VAL A 304 -19.12 -2.32 16.98
CA VAL A 304 -20.05 -1.22 17.27
C VAL A 304 -19.60 -0.47 18.51
N SER A 305 -19.24 -1.17 19.58
CA SER A 305 -18.68 -0.55 20.78
C SER A 305 -17.41 0.23 20.48
N ALA A 306 -16.46 -0.36 19.75
CA ALA A 306 -15.22 0.29 19.36
C ALA A 306 -15.48 1.53 18.49
N ASN A 307 -16.45 1.47 17.58
CA ASN A 307 -16.81 2.61 16.74
C ASN A 307 -17.50 3.74 17.52
N VAL A 308 -18.39 3.42 18.46
CA VAL A 308 -19.01 4.43 19.34
C VAL A 308 -17.93 5.16 20.14
N ILE A 309 -16.98 4.42 20.71
CA ILE A 309 -15.85 5.01 21.44
C ILE A 309 -14.95 5.81 20.48
N TYR A 310 -14.67 5.31 19.28
CA TYR A 310 -13.90 6.02 18.25
C TYR A 310 -14.56 7.36 17.87
N ALA A 311 -15.87 7.36 17.62
CA ALA A 311 -16.62 8.56 17.27
C ALA A 311 -16.59 9.59 18.41
N SER A 312 -16.80 9.13 19.64
CA SER A 312 -16.69 9.96 20.85
C SER A 312 -15.27 10.51 21.05
N ALA A 313 -14.24 9.70 20.80
CA ALA A 313 -12.83 10.10 20.86
C ALA A 313 -12.50 11.21 19.87
N ARG A 314 -13.06 11.11 18.65
CA ARG A 314 -12.88 12.09 17.59
C ARG A 314 -13.62 13.40 17.87
N GLU A 315 -14.84 13.34 18.40
CA GLU A 315 -15.62 14.52 18.78
C GLU A 315 -15.02 15.24 19.99
N GLY A 316 -14.53 14.50 21.00
CA GLY A 316 -14.02 15.07 22.24
C GLY A 316 -12.54 15.51 22.20
N GLY A 317 -11.85 15.43 21.04
CA GLY A 317 -10.44 15.85 20.92
C GLY A 317 -9.41 14.94 21.58
N TRP A 318 -9.78 13.72 22.01
CA TRP A 318 -8.91 12.74 22.68
C TRP A 318 -8.52 11.56 21.75
N TYR A 319 -8.73 11.76 20.46
CA TYR A 319 -8.52 10.79 19.39
C TYR A 319 -7.14 10.12 19.40
N GLY A 320 -6.07 10.90 19.57
CA GLY A 320 -4.71 10.35 19.64
C GLY A 320 -4.51 9.39 20.81
N ARG A 321 -5.01 9.75 22.00
CA ARG A 321 -4.92 8.88 23.20
C ARG A 321 -5.69 7.59 23.01
N PHE A 322 -6.89 7.68 22.43
CA PHE A 322 -7.69 6.52 22.09
C PHE A 322 -6.93 5.57 21.15
N LEU A 323 -6.36 6.08 20.05
CA LEU A 323 -5.60 5.25 19.11
C LEU A 323 -4.38 4.59 19.75
N THR A 324 -3.63 5.31 20.60
CA THR A 324 -2.48 4.73 21.30
C THR A 324 -2.91 3.60 22.22
N PHE A 325 -3.91 3.83 23.08
CA PHE A 325 -4.37 2.81 24.02
C PHE A 325 -5.00 1.61 23.29
N PHE A 326 -5.91 1.87 22.34
CA PHE A 326 -6.55 0.82 21.57
C PHE A 326 -5.54 0.04 20.72
N GLY A 327 -4.55 0.72 20.16
CA GLY A 327 -3.47 0.09 19.41
C GLY A 327 -2.63 -0.85 20.26
N LEU A 328 -2.18 -0.40 21.44
CA LEU A 328 -1.46 -1.24 22.41
C LEU A 328 -2.32 -2.43 22.87
N LEU A 329 -3.61 -2.20 23.10
CA LEU A 329 -4.56 -3.25 23.44
C LEU A 329 -4.69 -4.29 22.31
N MET A 330 -4.78 -3.86 21.05
CA MET A 330 -4.87 -4.77 19.90
C MET A 330 -3.58 -5.56 19.68
N LEU A 331 -2.41 -4.91 19.82
CA LEU A 331 -1.12 -5.59 19.75
C LEU A 331 -1.01 -6.68 20.83
N THR A 332 -1.37 -6.32 22.07
CA THR A 332 -1.39 -7.27 23.20
C THR A 332 -2.41 -8.38 22.96
N ALA A 333 -3.61 -8.05 22.48
CA ALA A 333 -4.63 -9.03 22.16
C ALA A 333 -4.18 -10.01 21.07
N CYS A 334 -3.43 -9.54 20.05
CA CYS A 334 -2.86 -10.38 19.01
C CYS A 334 -1.84 -11.39 19.58
N LEU A 335 -0.93 -10.94 20.45
CA LEU A 335 0.04 -11.81 21.12
C LEU A 335 -0.63 -12.79 22.10
N CYS A 336 -1.57 -12.32 22.90
CA CYS A 336 -2.36 -13.17 23.80
C CYS A 336 -3.21 -14.19 23.04
N ALA A 337 -3.73 -13.82 21.86
CA ALA A 337 -4.46 -14.72 20.99
C ALA A 337 -3.57 -15.87 20.50
N ALA A 338 -2.29 -15.61 20.18
CA ALA A 338 -1.34 -16.66 19.83
C ALA A 338 -1.25 -17.72 20.94
N TYR A 339 -1.03 -17.29 22.18
CA TYR A 339 -1.00 -18.20 23.33
C TYR A 339 -2.34 -18.93 23.56
N GLY A 340 -3.45 -18.20 23.55
CA GLY A 340 -4.76 -18.76 23.92
C GLY A 340 -5.36 -19.69 22.86
N MET A 341 -5.04 -19.46 21.58
CA MET A 341 -5.67 -20.10 20.43
C MET A 341 -4.82 -21.21 19.80
N ALA A 342 -3.51 -21.25 20.05
CA ALA A 342 -2.59 -22.18 19.40
C ALA A 342 -2.91 -23.68 19.64
N ARG A 343 -3.53 -24.02 20.77
CA ARG A 343 -3.99 -25.39 21.08
C ARG A 343 -5.16 -25.90 20.24
N TYR A 344 -5.87 -25.05 19.49
CA TYR A 344 -7.06 -25.48 18.75
C TYR A 344 -6.69 -26.00 17.35
N PRO A 345 -7.43 -26.98 16.78
CA PRO A 345 -7.16 -27.53 15.45
C PRO A 345 -7.18 -26.49 14.31
N SER A 346 -7.88 -25.37 14.51
CA SER A 346 -7.96 -24.24 13.58
C SER A 346 -6.73 -23.35 13.58
N TRP A 347 -5.71 -23.62 14.40
CA TRP A 347 -4.49 -22.81 14.48
C TRP A 347 -3.77 -22.68 13.13
N GLY A 348 -3.77 -23.72 12.29
CA GLY A 348 -3.19 -23.67 10.95
C GLY A 348 -3.80 -22.59 10.03
N LEU A 349 -5.02 -22.14 10.33
CA LEU A 349 -5.70 -21.05 9.62
C LEU A 349 -5.65 -19.74 10.40
N ALA A 350 -5.92 -19.78 11.72
CA ALA A 350 -5.99 -18.58 12.56
C ALA A 350 -4.61 -17.96 12.79
N GLY A 351 -3.57 -18.78 12.95
CA GLY A 351 -2.20 -18.34 13.18
C GLY A 351 -1.67 -17.42 12.08
N PRO A 352 -1.64 -17.86 10.81
CA PRO A 352 -1.20 -16.99 9.70
C PRO A 352 -2.02 -15.70 9.58
N LEU A 353 -3.35 -15.75 9.76
CA LEU A 353 -4.17 -14.53 9.69
C LEU A 353 -3.82 -13.54 10.81
N LEU A 354 -3.61 -14.03 12.04
CA LEU A 354 -3.22 -13.19 13.17
C LEU A 354 -1.83 -12.58 12.98
N VAL A 355 -0.86 -13.34 12.46
CA VAL A 355 0.49 -12.82 12.17
C VAL A 355 0.43 -11.78 11.05
N PHE A 356 -0.08 -12.16 9.86
CA PHE A 356 0.03 -11.31 8.67
C PHE A 356 -0.89 -10.11 8.69
N LEU A 357 -2.14 -10.27 9.16
CA LEU A 357 -3.15 -9.19 9.12
C LEU A 357 -3.34 -8.49 10.48
N GLY A 358 -2.83 -9.07 11.56
CA GLY A 358 -2.83 -8.47 12.89
C GLY A 358 -1.47 -7.87 13.23
N LEU A 359 -0.51 -8.73 13.56
CA LEU A 359 0.79 -8.33 14.10
C LEU A 359 1.63 -7.54 13.09
N LEU A 360 1.92 -8.12 11.92
CA LEU A 360 2.76 -7.48 10.90
C LEU A 360 2.11 -6.19 10.40
N THR A 361 0.80 -6.18 10.16
CA THR A 361 0.05 -4.96 9.81
C THR A 361 0.24 -3.86 10.85
N PHE A 362 0.16 -4.18 12.14
CA PHE A 362 0.27 -3.18 13.21
C PHE A 362 1.69 -2.60 13.31
N ILE A 363 2.70 -3.47 13.31
CA ILE A 363 4.11 -3.04 13.34
C ILE A 363 4.43 -2.21 12.10
N ASN A 364 4.03 -2.67 10.90
CA ASN A 364 4.31 -1.95 9.67
C ASN A 364 3.65 -0.55 9.65
N ALA A 365 2.40 -0.45 10.09
CA ALA A 365 1.69 0.83 10.14
C ALA A 365 2.39 1.87 11.01
N LEU A 366 3.04 1.44 12.10
CA LEU A 366 3.82 2.31 12.97
C LEU A 366 5.03 2.89 12.24
N PHE A 367 5.76 2.05 11.50
CA PHE A 367 6.93 2.47 10.72
C PHE A 367 6.53 3.29 9.49
N ASP A 368 5.41 2.98 8.83
CA ASP A 368 4.88 3.78 7.73
C ASP A 368 4.48 5.18 8.20
N TRP A 369 3.84 5.28 9.38
CA TRP A 369 3.50 6.56 10.00
C TRP A 369 4.73 7.34 10.44
N ALA A 370 5.73 6.67 11.01
CA ALA A 370 7.00 7.29 11.38
C ALA A 370 7.74 7.83 10.15
N SER A 371 7.85 7.01 9.09
CA SER A 371 8.44 7.34 7.78
C SER A 371 7.73 8.54 7.16
N LEU A 372 6.39 8.48 7.04
CA LEU A 372 5.58 9.55 6.49
C LEU A 372 5.78 10.89 7.22
N GLY A 373 5.74 10.88 8.55
CA GLY A 373 5.93 12.10 9.34
C GLY A 373 7.34 12.67 9.20
N LEU A 374 8.37 11.82 9.16
CA LEU A 374 9.75 12.23 8.90
C LEU A 374 9.91 12.86 7.51
N THR A 375 9.39 12.20 6.47
CA THR A 375 9.39 12.70 5.10
C THR A 375 8.70 14.06 5.01
N ARG A 376 7.50 14.20 5.60
CA ARG A 376 6.80 15.50 5.65
C ARG A 376 7.63 16.57 6.34
N ALA A 377 8.28 16.24 7.45
CA ALA A 377 9.05 17.20 8.22
C ALA A 377 10.28 17.72 7.44
N LEU A 378 11.07 16.80 6.88
CA LEU A 378 12.26 17.13 6.09
C LEU A 378 11.90 17.91 4.83
N LEU A 379 10.84 17.51 4.12
CA LEU A 379 10.43 18.16 2.89
C LEU A 379 9.85 19.54 3.13
N ARG A 380 9.00 19.71 4.16
CA ARG A 380 8.53 21.05 4.56
C ARG A 380 9.68 21.94 4.99
N ARG A 381 10.66 21.40 5.71
CA ARG A 381 11.85 22.16 6.09
C ARG A 381 12.63 22.61 4.86
N GLY A 382 12.73 21.75 3.85
CA GLY A 382 13.36 22.08 2.58
C GLY A 382 12.66 23.24 1.89
N LEU A 383 11.32 23.22 1.85
CA LEU A 383 10.51 24.30 1.30
C LEU A 383 10.72 25.64 2.03
N GLU A 384 10.85 25.62 3.36
CA GLU A 384 11.11 26.84 4.16
C GLU A 384 12.51 27.41 3.89
N LEU A 385 13.52 26.55 3.76
CA LEU A 385 14.91 26.96 3.52
C LEU A 385 15.16 27.47 2.09
N LYS A 386 14.31 27.12 1.13
CA LYS A 386 14.38 27.51 -0.30
C LYS A 386 15.72 27.09 -0.94
N GLY A 387 15.96 27.52 -2.19
CA GLY A 387 17.19 27.21 -2.92
C GLY A 387 17.34 25.70 -3.15
N TRP A 388 18.53 25.14 -2.92
CA TRP A 388 18.83 23.71 -3.12
C TRP A 388 18.41 22.79 -1.96
N TRP A 389 18.00 23.36 -0.82
CA TRP A 389 17.64 22.61 0.38
C TRP A 389 16.50 21.61 0.20
N PRO A 390 15.43 21.86 -0.58
CA PRO A 390 14.42 20.85 -0.88
C PRO A 390 15.01 19.55 -1.46
N LEU A 391 16.00 19.66 -2.34
CA LEU A 391 16.64 18.50 -2.96
C LEU A 391 17.60 17.81 -1.99
N ALA A 392 18.41 18.59 -1.25
CA ALA A 392 19.33 18.03 -0.26
C ALA A 392 18.57 17.25 0.84
N LEU A 393 17.48 17.83 1.36
CA LEU A 393 16.64 17.15 2.37
C LEU A 393 15.85 15.97 1.80
N ALA A 394 15.55 15.95 0.50
CA ALA A 394 14.99 14.78 -0.16
C ALA A 394 15.97 13.60 -0.21
N LEU A 395 17.27 13.86 -0.37
CA LEU A 395 18.30 12.82 -0.30
C LEU A 395 18.52 12.31 1.13
N ILE A 396 18.43 13.22 2.12
CA ILE A 396 18.49 12.83 3.54
C ILE A 396 17.26 12.01 3.94
N ASP A 397 16.07 12.38 3.44
CA ASP A 397 14.85 11.58 3.59
C ASP A 397 15.03 10.17 3.04
N ALA A 398 15.57 10.03 1.83
CA ALA A 398 15.88 8.74 1.20
C ALA A 398 16.83 7.87 2.02
N ALA A 399 17.90 8.47 2.58
CA ALA A 399 18.83 7.77 3.46
C ALA A 399 18.17 7.39 4.80
N SER A 400 17.34 8.27 5.36
CA SER A 400 16.61 8.00 6.60
C SER A 400 15.59 6.89 6.42
N ALA A 401 14.91 6.83 5.27
CA ALA A 401 13.98 5.77 4.93
C ALA A 401 14.65 4.39 4.89
N ALA A 402 15.89 4.31 4.39
CA ALA A 402 16.68 3.07 4.45
C ALA A 402 16.96 2.64 5.91
N LEU A 403 17.33 3.57 6.80
CA LEU A 403 17.50 3.28 8.22
C LEU A 403 16.20 2.84 8.90
N ILE A 404 15.07 3.45 8.55
CA ILE A 404 13.74 3.06 9.04
C ILE A 404 13.43 1.61 8.63
N VAL A 405 13.74 1.20 7.40
CA VAL A 405 13.56 -0.19 6.95
C VAL A 405 14.42 -1.16 7.77
N ALA A 406 15.66 -0.77 8.12
CA ALA A 406 16.51 -1.61 8.96
C ALA A 406 15.92 -1.79 10.38
N LEU A 407 15.39 -0.71 10.97
CA LEU A 407 14.71 -0.77 12.26
C LEU A 407 13.40 -1.58 12.19
N LEU A 408 12.66 -1.45 11.09
CA LEU A 408 11.45 -2.24 10.83
C LEU A 408 11.78 -3.74 10.78
N ALA A 409 12.86 -4.13 10.09
CA ALA A 409 13.29 -5.52 10.04
C ALA A 409 13.56 -6.10 11.44
N ILE A 410 14.27 -5.36 12.30
CA ILE A 410 14.51 -5.77 13.70
C ILE A 410 13.19 -5.91 14.46
N ALA A 411 12.31 -4.91 14.35
CA ALA A 411 11.02 -4.91 15.04
C ALA A 411 10.15 -6.10 14.60
N MET A 412 10.16 -6.44 13.31
CA MET A 412 9.46 -7.59 12.76
C MET A 412 10.01 -8.91 13.29
N VAL A 413 11.33 -9.08 13.34
CA VAL A 413 11.97 -10.28 13.92
C VAL A 413 11.54 -10.48 15.37
N ILE A 414 11.66 -9.44 16.21
CA ILE A 414 11.28 -9.52 17.63
C ILE A 414 9.79 -9.85 17.77
N SER A 415 8.94 -9.24 16.93
CA SER A 415 7.50 -9.43 16.97
C SER A 415 7.10 -10.85 16.56
N VAL A 416 7.62 -11.36 15.44
CA VAL A 416 7.37 -12.73 14.96
C VAL A 416 7.87 -13.74 15.97
N GLN A 417 9.08 -13.57 16.50
CA GLN A 417 9.61 -14.46 17.53
C GLN A 417 8.75 -14.44 18.80
N SER A 418 8.30 -13.27 19.24
CA SER A 418 7.39 -13.17 20.40
C SER A 418 6.09 -13.92 20.16
N PHE A 419 5.53 -13.79 18.95
CA PHE A 419 4.30 -14.46 18.57
C PHE A 419 4.45 -15.99 18.52
N ASP A 420 5.49 -16.48 17.85
CA ASP A 420 5.74 -17.91 17.71
C ASP A 420 6.10 -18.57 19.05
N THR A 421 6.90 -17.91 19.89
CA THR A 421 7.19 -18.40 21.25
C THR A 421 5.91 -18.51 22.07
N LEU A 422 5.02 -17.52 22.01
CA LEU A 422 3.72 -17.58 22.69
C LEU A 422 2.81 -18.67 22.12
N ALA A 423 2.80 -18.88 20.80
CA ALA A 423 2.03 -19.94 20.16
C ALA A 423 2.50 -21.34 20.59
N VAL A 424 3.82 -21.56 20.63
CA VAL A 424 4.40 -22.84 21.08
C VAL A 424 4.10 -23.07 22.57
N LEU A 425 4.25 -22.04 23.42
CA LEU A 425 3.86 -22.12 24.83
C LEU A 425 2.36 -22.39 25.02
N GLY A 426 1.53 -21.88 24.10
CA GLY A 426 0.09 -22.14 24.05
C GLY A 426 -0.29 -23.56 23.62
N GLY A 427 0.68 -24.40 23.25
CA GLY A 427 0.48 -25.79 22.84
C GLY A 427 0.24 -25.98 21.34
N GLY A 428 0.52 -24.98 20.49
CA GLY A 428 0.48 -25.12 19.04
C GLY A 428 1.87 -25.11 18.40
N THR A 429 1.91 -24.81 17.10
CA THR A 429 3.15 -24.74 16.31
C THR A 429 3.52 -23.30 15.97
N ALA A 430 4.81 -23.05 15.77
CA ALA A 430 5.29 -21.80 15.18
C ALA A 430 4.63 -21.59 13.81
N VAL A 431 4.20 -20.37 13.53
CA VAL A 431 3.53 -19.98 12.28
C VAL A 431 4.55 -19.53 11.24
N LEU A 432 5.58 -18.79 11.66
CA LEU A 432 6.59 -18.24 10.77
C LEU A 432 7.99 -18.46 11.34
N PRO A 433 8.50 -19.70 11.33
CA PRO A 433 9.81 -20.02 11.88
C PRO A 433 10.92 -19.24 11.17
N LEU A 434 11.69 -18.47 11.93
CA LEU A 434 12.68 -17.52 11.39
C LEU A 434 13.94 -18.20 10.84
N ASP A 435 14.37 -19.32 11.41
CA ASP A 435 15.58 -20.03 10.96
C ASP A 435 15.50 -20.50 9.50
N PRO A 436 14.46 -21.23 9.04
CA PRO A 436 14.34 -21.60 7.64
C PRO A 436 14.13 -20.37 6.74
N LEU A 437 13.45 -19.33 7.24
CA LEU A 437 13.24 -18.08 6.53
C LEU A 437 14.58 -17.39 6.21
N PHE A 438 15.47 -17.27 7.20
CA PHE A 438 16.78 -16.68 7.01
C PHE A 438 17.69 -17.54 6.15
N ALA A 439 17.68 -18.86 6.34
CA ALA A 439 18.44 -19.79 5.50
C ALA A 439 18.06 -19.64 4.02
N GLY A 440 16.76 -19.56 3.71
CA GLY A 440 16.26 -19.36 2.36
C GLY A 440 16.57 -17.98 1.77
N LEU A 441 16.54 -16.93 2.59
CA LEU A 441 16.97 -15.58 2.17
C LEU A 441 18.48 -15.45 1.94
N ARG A 442 19.28 -16.32 2.57
CA ARG A 442 20.75 -16.28 2.46
C ARG A 442 21.27 -16.99 1.23
N ASP A 443 20.60 -18.05 0.76
CA ASP A 443 20.97 -18.73 -0.48
C ASP A 443 20.56 -17.88 -1.69
N PRO A 444 21.51 -17.39 -2.51
CA PRO A 444 21.21 -16.57 -3.69
C PRO A 444 20.27 -17.24 -4.71
N LYS A 445 20.16 -18.58 -4.69
CA LYS A 445 19.28 -19.32 -5.60
C LYS A 445 17.83 -19.25 -5.18
N THR A 446 17.56 -19.29 -3.87
CA THR A 446 16.22 -19.30 -3.29
C THR A 446 15.75 -17.91 -2.89
N ALA A 447 16.64 -16.97 -2.60
CA ALA A 447 16.28 -15.64 -2.09
C ALA A 447 15.27 -14.89 -2.97
N LEU A 448 15.29 -15.11 -4.29
CA LEU A 448 14.37 -14.47 -5.25
C LEU A 448 13.13 -15.32 -5.56
N GLU A 449 12.93 -16.43 -4.86
CA GLU A 449 11.75 -17.26 -5.03
C GLU A 449 10.47 -16.55 -4.55
N PRO A 450 9.31 -16.86 -5.16
CA PRO A 450 8.04 -16.20 -4.83
C PRO A 450 7.65 -16.25 -3.36
N GLU A 451 8.10 -17.26 -2.62
CA GLU A 451 7.84 -17.44 -1.19
C GLU A 451 8.37 -16.30 -0.32
N TYR A 452 9.41 -15.58 -0.78
CA TYR A 452 10.00 -14.44 -0.05
C TYR A 452 9.52 -13.08 -0.56
N TRP A 453 8.75 -13.03 -1.65
CA TRP A 453 8.38 -11.76 -2.30
C TRP A 453 7.58 -10.82 -1.38
N TRP A 454 6.75 -11.37 -0.50
CA TRP A 454 5.97 -10.58 0.45
C TRP A 454 6.88 -9.79 1.42
N ILE A 455 8.06 -10.33 1.78
CA ILE A 455 9.04 -9.66 2.65
C ILE A 455 9.57 -8.40 1.95
N TYR A 456 9.96 -8.55 0.69
CA TYR A 456 10.45 -7.43 -0.11
C TYR A 456 9.36 -6.38 -0.31
N VAL A 457 8.14 -6.79 -0.62
CA VAL A 457 7.03 -5.84 -0.81
C VAL A 457 6.72 -5.11 0.50
N LEU A 458 6.68 -5.81 1.63
CA LEU A 458 6.48 -5.21 2.95
C LEU A 458 7.52 -4.11 3.20
N PHE A 459 8.81 -4.38 3.04
CA PHE A 459 9.86 -3.37 3.24
C PHE A 459 9.82 -2.24 2.21
N LEU A 460 9.53 -2.56 0.94
CA LEU A 460 9.41 -1.56 -0.13
C LEU A 460 8.23 -0.60 0.12
N THR A 461 7.15 -1.07 0.74
CA THR A 461 5.98 -0.21 1.01
C THR A 461 6.30 0.94 1.97
N THR A 462 7.16 0.71 2.96
CA THR A 462 7.64 1.74 3.88
C THR A 462 8.53 2.80 3.20
N LEU A 463 9.10 2.49 2.03
CA LEU A 463 9.86 3.42 1.20
C LEU A 463 8.99 4.26 0.25
N ILE A 464 7.68 3.97 0.12
CA ILE A 464 6.79 4.65 -0.83
C ILE A 464 6.83 6.19 -0.69
N PRO A 465 6.75 6.78 0.53
CA PRO A 465 6.80 8.24 0.66
C PRO A 465 8.06 8.84 0.05
N SER A 466 9.22 8.23 0.30
CA SER A 466 10.51 8.70 -0.21
C SER A 466 10.68 8.44 -1.72
N LEU A 467 10.18 7.30 -2.21
CA LEU A 467 10.13 6.99 -3.65
C LEU A 467 9.31 8.01 -4.43
N ILE A 468 8.12 8.37 -3.92
CA ILE A 468 7.27 9.40 -4.54
C ILE A 468 8.04 10.73 -4.56
N ASN A 469 8.63 11.11 -3.44
CA ASN A 469 9.42 12.32 -3.29
C ASN A 469 10.56 12.43 -4.31
N LEU A 470 11.45 11.42 -4.38
CA LEU A 470 12.53 11.39 -5.36
C LEU A 470 12.03 11.26 -6.79
N GLY A 471 10.92 10.56 -7.02
CA GLY A 471 10.28 10.49 -8.33
C GLY A 471 9.82 11.86 -8.84
N ILE A 472 9.26 12.69 -7.95
CA ILE A 472 8.91 14.09 -8.26
C ILE A 472 10.17 14.93 -8.47
N GLY A 473 11.19 14.71 -7.65
CA GLY A 473 12.51 15.30 -7.79
C GLY A 473 13.05 15.07 -9.19
N GLY A 474 13.23 13.81 -9.58
CA GLY A 474 13.74 13.42 -10.90
C GLY A 474 12.87 13.91 -12.06
N ALA A 475 11.52 13.85 -11.94
CA ALA A 475 10.61 14.42 -12.94
C ALA A 475 10.80 15.94 -13.11
N SER A 476 11.10 16.64 -12.02
CA SER A 476 11.40 18.08 -12.06
C SER A 476 12.78 18.35 -12.67
N MET A 477 13.77 17.48 -12.43
CA MET A 477 15.11 17.61 -13.01
C MET A 477 15.09 17.45 -14.53
N ILE A 478 14.45 16.41 -15.05
CA ILE A 478 14.45 16.09 -16.48
C ILE A 478 13.66 17.13 -17.28
N GLN A 479 12.56 17.66 -16.73
CA GLN A 479 11.76 18.69 -17.39
C GLN A 479 12.49 20.04 -17.52
N MET A 480 13.54 20.25 -16.72
CA MET A 480 14.37 21.45 -16.76
C MET A 480 15.67 21.29 -17.56
N LEU A 481 15.84 20.18 -18.28
CA LEU A 481 16.97 20.05 -19.21
C LEU A 481 16.87 21.13 -20.30
N PRO A 482 17.94 21.91 -20.53
CA PRO A 482 17.89 23.16 -21.30
C PRO A 482 17.43 22.98 -22.75
N LEU A 483 17.77 21.85 -23.37
CA LEU A 483 17.39 21.52 -24.75
C LEU A 483 15.89 21.25 -24.88
N GLY A 484 15.30 20.48 -23.96
CA GLY A 484 13.88 20.16 -23.99
C GLY A 484 13.02 21.37 -23.61
N HIS A 485 13.46 22.12 -22.60
CA HIS A 485 12.74 23.27 -22.06
C HIS A 485 12.61 24.42 -23.07
N SER A 486 13.71 24.82 -23.71
CA SER A 486 13.71 25.89 -24.72
C SER A 486 12.88 25.53 -25.95
N TRP A 487 12.92 24.26 -26.37
CA TRP A 487 12.09 23.75 -27.46
C TRP A 487 10.59 23.79 -27.11
N LEU A 488 10.22 23.36 -25.89
CA LEU A 488 8.84 23.39 -25.40
C LEU A 488 8.27 24.81 -25.40
N LEU A 489 9.00 25.78 -24.85
CA LEU A 489 8.54 27.17 -24.79
C LEU A 489 8.38 27.79 -26.17
N LYS A 490 9.27 27.48 -27.13
CA LYS A 490 9.14 27.94 -28.51
C LYS A 490 7.87 27.43 -29.19
N LYS A 491 7.36 26.28 -28.75
CA LYS A 491 6.18 25.60 -29.32
C LYS A 491 4.89 25.84 -28.52
N LEU A 492 4.95 26.56 -27.40
CA LEU A 492 3.83 26.94 -26.55
C LEU A 492 3.55 28.46 -26.65
N PRO A 493 2.88 28.92 -27.72
CA PRO A 493 2.54 30.35 -27.91
C PRO A 493 1.57 30.88 -26.83
N ALA A 494 1.60 32.20 -26.58
CA ALA A 494 0.71 32.86 -25.61
C ALA A 494 -0.69 33.09 -26.15
N ASP A 495 -0.72 33.50 -27.40
CA ASP A 495 -1.77 34.25 -28.06
C ASP A 495 -2.42 33.43 -29.18
N LYS A 496 -1.89 32.24 -29.46
CA LYS A 496 -2.30 31.40 -30.58
C LYS A 496 -2.54 29.96 -30.11
N PRO A 497 -3.45 29.23 -30.76
CA PRO A 497 -3.60 27.80 -30.50
C PRO A 497 -2.31 27.06 -30.85
N VAL A 498 -1.97 26.06 -30.04
CA VAL A 498 -0.90 25.11 -30.35
C VAL A 498 -1.31 24.32 -31.60
N ARG A 499 -0.40 24.22 -32.59
CA ARG A 499 -0.64 23.44 -33.82
C ARG A 499 -0.90 21.97 -33.49
N THR A 500 -1.86 21.33 -34.15
CA THR A 500 -2.28 19.94 -33.87
C THR A 500 -1.12 18.93 -33.85
N TYR A 501 -0.21 19.01 -34.82
CA TYR A 501 0.98 18.15 -34.85
C TYR A 501 1.92 18.40 -33.66
N ASP A 502 2.13 19.68 -33.31
CA ASP A 502 2.97 20.06 -32.17
C ASP A 502 2.34 19.61 -30.83
N ARG A 503 1.00 19.59 -30.71
CA ARG A 503 0.30 19.11 -29.49
C ARG A 503 0.71 17.68 -29.13
N THR A 504 0.72 16.79 -30.14
CA THR A 504 1.05 15.38 -29.95
C THR A 504 2.51 15.22 -29.52
N LEU A 505 3.44 15.89 -30.20
CA LEU A 505 4.87 15.84 -29.86
C LEU A 505 5.16 16.42 -28.48
N ILE A 506 4.56 17.56 -28.13
CA ILE A 506 4.69 18.17 -26.81
C ILE A 506 4.14 17.22 -25.73
N ALA A 507 2.97 16.63 -25.94
CA ALA A 507 2.38 15.69 -24.99
C ALA A 507 3.28 14.47 -24.78
N VAL A 508 3.77 13.83 -25.86
CA VAL A 508 4.70 12.69 -25.77
C VAL A 508 5.98 13.09 -25.03
N LEU A 509 6.56 14.25 -25.33
CA LEU A 509 7.76 14.73 -24.67
C LEU A 509 7.54 14.94 -23.17
N LEU A 510 6.47 15.65 -22.78
CA LEU A 510 6.16 15.93 -21.37
C LEU A 510 5.91 14.65 -20.57
N VAL A 511 5.20 13.68 -21.15
CA VAL A 511 4.98 12.36 -20.52
C VAL A 511 6.29 11.61 -20.37
N SER A 512 7.11 11.59 -21.44
CA SER A 512 8.41 10.90 -21.42
C SER A 512 9.37 11.51 -20.39
N GLN A 513 9.40 12.84 -20.28
CA GLN A 513 10.19 13.53 -19.25
C GLN A 513 9.67 13.23 -17.84
N GLY A 514 8.35 13.18 -17.65
CA GLY A 514 7.73 12.83 -16.37
C GLY A 514 8.05 11.41 -15.92
N ILE A 515 7.85 10.41 -16.81
CA ILE A 515 8.14 9.00 -16.52
C ILE A 515 9.63 8.77 -16.38
N GLY A 516 10.45 9.28 -17.31
CA GLY A 516 11.90 9.14 -17.25
C GLY A 516 12.47 9.75 -15.98
N GLY A 517 11.92 10.87 -15.51
CA GLY A 517 12.36 11.48 -14.28
C GLY A 517 11.89 10.74 -13.03
N MET A 518 10.69 10.14 -13.06
CA MET A 518 10.24 9.24 -12.01
C MET A 518 11.16 8.01 -11.89
N LEU A 519 11.52 7.39 -13.02
CA LEU A 519 12.47 6.28 -13.07
C LEU A 519 13.86 6.69 -12.55
N LEU A 520 14.35 7.88 -12.91
CA LEU A 520 15.59 8.42 -12.36
C LEU A 520 15.52 8.53 -10.83
N GLY A 521 14.40 9.04 -10.29
CA GLY A 521 14.17 9.10 -8.85
C GLY A 521 14.23 7.73 -8.17
N PHE A 522 13.62 6.71 -8.79
CA PHE A 522 13.67 5.33 -8.28
C PHE A 522 15.08 4.73 -8.34
N LEU A 523 15.84 5.00 -9.41
CA LEU A 523 17.24 4.58 -9.51
C LEU A 523 18.10 5.24 -8.44
N VAL A 524 17.88 6.53 -8.16
CA VAL A 524 18.56 7.24 -7.06
C VAL A 524 18.19 6.63 -5.72
N GLN A 525 16.91 6.34 -5.46
CA GLN A 525 16.49 5.66 -4.22
C GLN A 525 17.17 4.29 -4.08
N ALA A 526 17.18 3.48 -5.13
CA ALA A 526 17.81 2.17 -5.13
C ALA A 526 19.33 2.26 -4.86
N ALA A 527 20.00 3.25 -5.48
CA ALA A 527 21.42 3.51 -5.25
C ALA A 527 21.70 3.94 -3.81
N ILE A 528 20.87 4.84 -3.23
CA ILE A 528 21.00 5.26 -1.84
C ILE A 528 20.74 4.09 -0.90
N PHE A 529 19.70 3.29 -1.15
CA PHE A 529 19.39 2.12 -0.35
C PHE A 529 20.55 1.11 -0.37
N TRP A 530 21.09 0.80 -1.56
CA TRP A 530 22.25 -0.06 -1.70
C TRP A 530 23.50 0.52 -1.00
N LEU A 531 23.71 1.84 -1.08
CA LEU A 531 24.83 2.50 -0.40
C LEU A 531 24.67 2.43 1.12
N VAL A 532 23.50 2.79 1.66
CA VAL A 532 23.26 2.83 3.11
C VAL A 532 23.27 1.42 3.71
N ILE A 533 22.44 0.52 3.18
CA ILE A 533 22.31 -0.84 3.71
C ILE A 533 23.48 -1.72 3.29
N GLY A 534 23.81 -1.74 2.01
CA GLY A 534 24.79 -2.67 1.44
C GLY A 534 26.25 -2.27 1.65
N ARG A 535 26.55 -0.97 1.86
CA ARG A 535 27.93 -0.49 2.06
C ARG A 535 28.14 0.14 3.42
N ILE A 536 27.42 1.20 3.78
CA ILE A 536 27.65 1.96 5.01
C ILE A 536 27.41 1.07 6.24
N MET A 537 26.24 0.45 6.34
CA MET A 537 25.94 -0.45 7.46
C MET A 537 26.87 -1.67 7.47
N ALA A 538 27.15 -2.26 6.31
CA ALA A 538 28.10 -3.38 6.19
C ALA A 538 29.53 -3.01 6.65
N LEU A 539 29.99 -1.77 6.44
CA LEU A 539 31.29 -1.30 6.95
C LEU A 539 31.36 -1.31 8.48
N PHE A 540 30.23 -1.16 9.16
CA PHE A 540 30.12 -1.29 10.61
C PHE A 540 29.81 -2.73 11.07
N GLY A 541 29.83 -3.71 10.16
CA GLY A 541 29.45 -5.09 10.44
C GLY A 541 27.94 -5.30 10.63
N LEU A 542 27.11 -4.33 10.22
CA LEU A 542 25.66 -4.34 10.37
C LEU A 542 24.97 -4.80 9.08
N GLY A 543 25.33 -5.98 8.57
CA GLY A 543 24.57 -6.60 7.47
C GLY A 543 23.12 -6.79 7.90
N LEU A 544 22.14 -6.36 7.09
CA LEU A 544 20.73 -6.36 7.52
C LEU A 544 20.24 -7.77 7.91
N LEU A 545 20.58 -8.77 7.09
CA LEU A 545 20.25 -10.17 7.36
C LEU A 545 21.03 -10.71 8.56
N ASP A 546 22.33 -10.43 8.65
CA ASP A 546 23.18 -10.87 9.77
C ASP A 546 22.72 -10.27 11.11
N MET A 547 22.25 -9.02 11.09
CA MET A 547 21.67 -8.34 12.23
C MET A 547 20.32 -8.94 12.62
N ALA A 548 19.46 -9.26 11.65
CA ALA A 548 18.20 -9.94 11.88
C ALA A 548 18.41 -11.33 12.51
N GLU A 549 19.33 -12.12 11.95
CA GLU A 549 19.75 -13.41 12.51
C GLU A 549 20.33 -13.26 13.91
N GLY A 550 21.21 -12.28 14.12
CA GLY A 550 21.84 -12.00 15.41
C GLY A 550 20.81 -11.63 16.49
N ILE A 551 19.82 -10.81 16.14
CA ILE A 551 18.71 -10.48 17.06
C ILE A 551 17.84 -11.69 17.34
N ALA A 552 17.50 -12.49 16.32
CA ALA A 552 16.72 -13.72 16.51
C ALA A 552 17.46 -14.71 17.42
N ALA A 553 18.78 -14.86 17.27
CA ALA A 553 19.62 -15.73 18.09
C ALA A 553 19.70 -15.29 19.56
N LEU A 554 19.42 -14.03 19.88
CA LEU A 554 19.29 -13.59 21.27
C LEU A 554 18.07 -14.22 21.95
N ASP A 555 17.03 -14.57 21.19
CA ASP A 555 15.77 -15.11 21.70
C ASP A 555 15.23 -14.36 22.92
N LEU A 556 15.17 -13.03 22.76
CA LEU A 556 14.73 -12.11 23.82
C LEU A 556 13.38 -12.51 24.43
N PRO A 557 12.36 -12.95 23.65
CA PRO A 557 11.08 -13.34 24.21
C PRO A 557 11.19 -14.55 25.14
N ALA A 558 11.88 -15.62 24.72
CA ALA A 558 12.04 -16.80 25.56
C ALA A 558 12.86 -16.49 26.82
N ARG A 559 13.93 -15.69 26.68
CA ARG A 559 14.74 -15.24 27.84
C ARG A 559 13.90 -14.44 28.83
N LEU A 560 13.10 -13.49 28.34
CA LEU A 560 12.22 -12.71 29.21
C LEU A 560 11.21 -13.62 29.91
N LEU A 561 10.56 -14.54 29.19
CA LEU A 561 9.58 -15.46 29.78
C LEU A 561 10.20 -16.39 30.83
N SER A 562 11.43 -16.84 30.62
CA SER A 562 12.16 -17.66 31.61
C SER A 562 12.41 -16.96 32.95
N LEU A 563 12.37 -15.62 32.99
CA LEU A 563 12.47 -14.85 34.24
C LEU A 563 11.16 -14.89 35.05
N TRP A 564 10.01 -15.10 34.40
CA TRP A 564 8.69 -15.01 35.02
C TRP A 564 8.02 -16.38 35.22
N LEU A 565 8.37 -17.37 34.40
CA LEU A 565 7.86 -18.73 34.46
C LEU A 565 9.04 -19.67 34.77
N PRO A 566 9.32 -19.99 36.04
CA PRO A 566 10.25 -21.06 36.36
C PRO A 566 9.69 -22.37 35.79
N GLY A 567 10.57 -23.09 35.06
CA GLY A 567 10.21 -24.25 34.23
C GLY A 567 9.66 -25.46 34.98
#